data_AF-A0A3B8Q8M5-F1
#
_entry.id   AF-A0A3B8Q8M5-F1
#
_cell.length_a   1.000
_cell.length_b   1.000
_cell.length_c   1.000
_cell.angle_alpha   90.00
_cell.angle_beta   90.00
_cell.angle_gamma   90.00
#
_symmetry.space_group_name_H-M   'P 1'
#
loop_
_entity.id
_entity.type
_entity.pdbx_description
1 polymer ?
#
loop_
_entity_poly.entity_id
_entity_poly.type
_entity_poly.pdbx_seq_one_letter_code
_entity_poly.pdbx_strand_id
1 'polypeptide(L)'
;MASTLATSSCRGVAILGDPFLREHRLAPTPFLIQSKIGIQLKLTWGHVPAATGGYRIYRANSATSQVWTPIQDMSPGTTEWIVTTLESLGGVNAFMIKSRELKTTGAGSYHNLSVGTISNEMSYP
;
A
#
# COMPACT_ATOMS: atom_id res chain seq x y z
N MET A 1 45.96 -36.62 -32.50
CA MET A 1 45.42 -35.99 -31.28
C MET A 1 44.13 -35.29 -31.67
N ALA A 2 42.98 -35.86 -31.32
CA ALA A 2 41.66 -35.29 -31.60
C ALA A 2 41.05 -34.80 -30.29
N SER A 3 40.84 -33.50 -30.16
CA SER A 3 40.20 -32.87 -28.99
C SER A 3 38.76 -32.53 -29.36
N THR A 4 37.83 -33.29 -28.79
CA THR A 4 36.38 -33.09 -28.89
C THR A 4 35.97 -31.80 -28.18
N LEU A 5 35.35 -30.87 -28.90
CA LEU A 5 34.72 -29.68 -28.32
C LEU A 5 33.39 -30.07 -27.66
N ALA A 6 33.32 -29.98 -26.33
CA ALA A 6 32.07 -30.12 -25.61
C ALA A 6 31.27 -28.81 -25.70
N THR A 7 30.18 -28.81 -26.46
CA THR A 7 29.23 -27.69 -26.47
C THR A 7 28.44 -27.73 -25.16
N SER A 8 28.78 -26.85 -24.22
CA SER A 8 28.05 -26.70 -22.96
C SER A 8 26.71 -26.00 -23.25
N SER A 9 25.62 -26.77 -23.31
CA SER A 9 24.26 -26.25 -23.41
C SER A 9 23.91 -25.57 -22.10
N CYS A 10 23.95 -24.24 -22.05
CA CYS A 10 23.35 -23.47 -20.97
C CYS A 10 21.83 -23.69 -21.01
N ARG A 11 21.33 -24.68 -20.25
CA ARG A 11 19.91 -24.76 -19.92
C ARG A 11 19.59 -23.58 -19.01
N GLY A 12 19.26 -22.44 -19.61
CA GLY A 12 18.60 -21.35 -18.91
C GLY A 12 17.23 -21.84 -18.47
N VAL A 13 17.13 -22.32 -17.23
CA VAL A 13 15.82 -22.56 -16.63
C VAL A 13 15.27 -21.18 -16.31
N ALA A 14 14.46 -20.62 -17.21
CA ALA A 14 13.65 -19.46 -16.91
C ALA A 14 12.53 -19.92 -15.96
N ILE A 15 12.85 -20.03 -14.66
CA ILE A 15 11.85 -20.13 -13.58
C ILE A 15 11.33 -18.74 -13.21
N LEU A 16 11.46 -17.78 -14.12
CA LEU A 16 10.93 -16.44 -13.95
C LEU A 16 9.46 -16.53 -14.37
N GLY A 17 8.65 -17.08 -13.47
CA GLY A 17 7.23 -16.79 -13.44
C GLY A 17 7.03 -15.28 -13.59
N ASP A 18 5.96 -14.90 -14.27
CA ASP A 18 5.62 -13.52 -14.61
C ASP A 18 6.02 -12.55 -13.46
N PRO A 19 6.98 -11.62 -13.68
CA PRO A 19 7.46 -10.71 -12.64
C PRO A 19 6.35 -9.77 -12.13
N PHE A 20 5.18 -9.75 -12.79
CA PHE A 20 4.01 -8.99 -12.40
C PHE A 20 2.98 -9.80 -11.58
N LEU A 21 3.14 -11.13 -11.48
CA LEU A 21 2.23 -11.97 -10.70
C LEU A 21 2.58 -11.90 -9.21
N ARG A 22 1.70 -11.26 -8.44
CA ARG A 22 1.80 -11.22 -6.98
C ARG A 22 1.26 -12.52 -6.37
N GLU A 23 2.13 -13.32 -5.77
CA GLU A 23 1.74 -14.57 -5.07
C GLU A 23 0.69 -14.34 -3.98
N HIS A 24 0.77 -13.22 -3.26
CA HIS A 24 -0.17 -12.86 -2.21
C HIS A 24 -0.90 -11.55 -2.56
N ARG A 25 -1.91 -11.64 -3.42
CA ARG A 25 -2.80 -10.48 -3.65
C ARG A 25 -3.63 -10.20 -2.41
N LEU A 26 -3.50 -8.98 -1.90
CA LEU A 26 -4.40 -8.40 -0.90
C LEU A 26 -5.29 -7.37 -1.58
N ALA A 27 -6.60 -7.48 -1.39
CA ALA A 27 -7.55 -6.53 -1.95
C ALA A 27 -7.35 -5.13 -1.33
N PRO A 28 -7.35 -4.07 -2.15
CA PRO A 28 -7.34 -2.71 -1.64
C PRO A 28 -8.64 -2.38 -0.90
N THR A 29 -8.65 -1.27 -0.17
CA THR A 29 -9.90 -0.73 0.38
C THR A 29 -10.81 -0.28 -0.77
N PRO A 30 -12.12 -0.56 -0.74
CA PRO A 30 -13.01 -0.28 -1.86
C PRO A 30 -13.23 1.23 -2.09
N PHE A 31 -13.08 2.05 -1.05
CA PHE A 31 -13.15 3.50 -1.13
C PHE A 31 -12.30 4.14 -0.03
N LEU A 32 -11.93 5.39 -0.26
CA LEU A 32 -11.33 6.30 0.72
C LEU A 32 -11.97 7.69 0.55
N ILE A 33 -12.62 8.17 1.60
CA ILE A 33 -13.33 9.44 1.64
C ILE A 33 -12.65 10.35 2.65
N GLN A 34 -12.49 11.60 2.26
CA GLN A 34 -12.00 12.68 3.11
C GLN A 34 -13.18 13.61 3.44
N SER A 35 -13.37 13.93 4.72
CA SER A 35 -14.40 14.86 5.18
C SER A 35 -13.80 15.87 6.15
N LYS A 36 -13.85 17.16 5.79
CA LYS A 36 -13.47 18.24 6.69
C LYS A 36 -14.58 18.49 7.71
N ILE A 37 -14.25 18.47 9.00
CA ILE A 37 -15.20 18.70 10.10
C ILE A 37 -14.62 19.83 10.97
N GLY A 38 -15.00 21.07 10.67
CA GLY A 38 -14.43 22.26 11.33
C GLY A 38 -12.92 22.36 11.09
N ILE A 39 -12.14 22.21 12.18
CA ILE A 39 -10.66 22.23 12.19
C ILE A 39 -10.03 20.84 12.11
N GLN A 40 -10.83 19.80 11.90
CA GLN A 40 -10.40 18.41 11.82
C GLN A 40 -10.62 17.84 10.42
N LEU A 41 -9.83 16.82 10.07
CA LEU A 41 -10.06 15.98 8.91
C LEU A 41 -10.44 14.58 9.37
N LYS A 42 -11.58 14.09 8.91
CA LYS A 42 -11.97 12.69 9.05
C LYS A 42 -11.68 11.96 7.74
N LEU A 43 -10.83 10.93 7.80
CA LEU A 43 -10.69 9.92 6.76
C LEU A 43 -11.60 8.74 7.08
N THR A 44 -12.30 8.22 6.07
CA THR A 44 -13.16 7.03 6.21
C THR A 44 -12.94 6.12 5.01
N TRP A 45 -12.81 4.82 5.25
CA TRP A 45 -12.55 3.83 4.20
C TRP A 45 -13.35 2.56 4.40
N GLY A 46 -13.52 1.81 3.32
CA GLY A 46 -14.21 0.53 3.38
C GLY A 46 -13.38 -0.54 4.09
N HIS A 47 -14.04 -1.32 4.94
CA HIS A 47 -13.43 -2.43 5.66
C HIS A 47 -12.97 -3.54 4.71
N VAL A 48 -11.79 -4.11 4.97
CA VAL A 48 -11.25 -5.26 4.26
C VAL A 48 -11.03 -6.40 5.26
N PRO A 49 -11.81 -7.50 5.20
CA PRO A 49 -11.69 -8.61 6.17
C PRO A 49 -10.30 -9.25 6.23
N ALA A 50 -9.58 -9.30 5.11
CA ALA A 50 -8.23 -9.84 5.03
C ALA A 50 -7.14 -8.91 5.60
N ALA A 51 -7.50 -7.69 6.03
CA ALA A 51 -6.56 -6.72 6.61
C ALA A 51 -6.22 -7.04 8.08
N THR A 52 -5.73 -8.25 8.34
CA THR A 52 -5.40 -8.75 9.69
C THR A 52 -4.24 -8.02 10.36
N GLY A 53 -3.43 -7.30 9.58
CA GLY A 53 -2.39 -6.38 10.06
C GLY A 53 -2.83 -4.92 10.06
N GLY A 54 -4.12 -4.64 9.79
CA GLY A 54 -4.70 -3.30 9.83
C GLY A 54 -4.53 -2.51 8.55
N TYR A 55 -4.30 -1.21 8.67
CA TYR A 55 -4.19 -0.30 7.53
C TYR A 55 -3.00 0.64 7.70
N ARG A 56 -2.40 1.06 6.59
CA ARG A 56 -1.35 2.08 6.58
C ARG A 56 -1.79 3.26 5.73
N ILE A 57 -1.74 4.44 6.33
CA ILE A 57 -2.11 5.71 5.71
C ILE A 57 -0.84 6.40 5.25
N TYR A 58 -0.91 6.94 4.03
CA TYR A 58 0.12 7.71 3.38
C TYR A 58 -0.42 9.08 2.97
N ARG A 59 0.49 10.04 2.86
CA ARG A 59 0.20 11.42 2.45
C ARG A 59 1.15 11.87 1.35
N ALA A 60 0.64 12.69 0.45
CA ALA A 60 1.41 13.40 -0.56
C ALA A 60 0.80 14.80 -0.79
N ASN A 61 1.52 15.66 -1.50
CA ASN A 61 1.04 16.98 -1.92
C ASN A 61 0.17 16.95 -3.20
N SER A 62 0.02 15.78 -3.81
CA SER A 62 -0.83 15.53 -4.99
C SER A 62 -1.23 14.04 -5.03
N ALA A 63 -2.43 13.74 -5.53
CA ALA A 63 -2.92 12.41 -5.83
C ALA A 63 -2.16 11.76 -6.99
N THR A 64 -1.52 12.55 -7.85
CA THR A 64 -0.64 12.07 -8.93
C THR A 64 0.82 11.99 -8.52
N SER A 65 1.13 12.31 -7.26
CA SER A 65 2.50 12.24 -6.75
C SER A 65 3.09 10.85 -6.92
N GLN A 66 4.34 10.80 -7.36
CA GLN A 66 5.14 9.58 -7.39
C GLN A 66 5.63 9.18 -6.00
N VAL A 67 5.68 10.14 -5.07
CA VAL A 67 6.22 9.97 -3.72
C VAL A 67 5.12 10.09 -2.69
N TRP A 68 5.02 9.09 -1.82
CA TRP A 68 4.02 8.99 -0.76
C TRP A 68 4.70 8.71 0.58
N THR A 69 4.46 9.58 1.56
CA THR A 69 5.05 9.46 2.90
C THR A 69 4.09 8.72 3.83
N PRO A 70 4.51 7.64 4.51
CA PRO A 70 3.67 6.99 5.52
C PRO A 70 3.48 7.92 6.72
N ILE A 71 2.25 8.02 7.22
CA ILE A 71 1.92 8.91 8.35
C ILE A 71 1.36 8.17 9.56
N GLN A 72 0.64 7.07 9.35
CA GLN A 72 -0.06 6.39 10.44
C GLN A 72 -0.33 4.93 10.10
N ASP A 73 -0.14 4.05 11.08
CA ASP A 73 -0.66 2.68 11.07
C ASP A 73 -1.91 2.59 11.94
N MET A 74 -2.94 1.93 11.42
CA MET A 74 -4.22 1.69 12.08
C MET A 74 -4.37 0.20 12.38
N SER A 75 -5.03 -0.11 13.49
CA SER A 75 -5.34 -1.49 13.87
C SER A 75 -6.31 -2.17 12.89
N PRO A 76 -6.35 -3.51 12.87
CA PRO A 76 -7.40 -4.27 12.19
C PRO A 76 -8.81 -3.82 12.63
N GLY A 77 -9.77 -3.90 11.72
CA GLY A 77 -11.16 -3.52 11.98
C GLY A 77 -11.45 -2.00 11.98
N THR A 78 -10.42 -1.15 12.04
CA THR A 78 -10.63 0.30 11.96
C THR A 78 -11.01 0.76 10.55
N THR A 79 -11.99 1.66 10.46
CA THR A 79 -12.52 2.22 9.20
C THR A 79 -12.49 3.74 9.15
N GLU A 80 -11.96 4.38 10.19
CA GLU A 80 -11.86 5.83 10.28
C GLU A 80 -10.59 6.30 11.00
N TRP A 81 -10.12 7.49 10.64
CA TRP A 81 -9.05 8.20 11.34
C TRP A 81 -9.34 9.70 11.35
N ILE A 82 -9.11 10.34 12.49
CA ILE A 82 -9.33 11.77 12.68
C ILE A 82 -7.98 12.47 12.85
N VAL A 83 -7.70 13.43 11.98
CA VAL A 83 -6.61 14.39 12.12
C VAL A 83 -7.15 15.59 12.88
N THR A 84 -6.59 15.84 14.06
CA THR A 84 -7.13 16.84 15.01
C THR A 84 -6.80 18.28 14.63
N THR A 85 -5.75 18.53 13.85
CA THR A 85 -5.30 19.87 13.45
C THR A 85 -5.00 19.96 11.96
N LEU A 86 -5.89 20.61 11.22
CA LEU A 86 -5.73 20.85 9.78
C LEU A 86 -4.51 21.72 9.43
N GLU A 87 -4.09 22.62 10.32
CA GLU A 87 -2.89 23.47 10.12
C GLU A 87 -1.61 22.64 9.96
N SER A 88 -1.57 21.44 10.54
CA SER A 88 -0.45 20.50 10.35
C SER A 88 -0.42 19.88 8.94
N LEU A 89 -1.53 20.00 8.21
CA LEU A 89 -1.60 19.61 6.81
C LEU A 89 -1.03 20.75 5.97
N GLY A 90 -1.67 21.91 5.91
CA GLY A 90 -1.21 23.04 5.11
C GLY A 90 -1.16 22.76 3.61
N GLY A 91 -1.76 23.65 2.81
CA GLY A 91 -1.75 23.54 1.35
C GLY A 91 -2.43 22.28 0.80
N VAL A 92 -2.07 21.88 -0.41
CA VAL A 92 -2.69 20.76 -1.13
C VAL A 92 -2.19 19.42 -0.60
N ASN A 93 -3.13 18.52 -0.32
CA ASN A 93 -2.86 17.21 0.26
C ASN A 93 -3.74 16.14 -0.36
N ALA A 94 -3.15 14.98 -0.64
CA ALA A 94 -3.84 13.75 -0.98
C ALA A 94 -3.44 12.66 0.00
N PHE A 95 -4.37 11.73 0.25
CA PHE A 95 -4.13 10.57 1.10
C PHE A 95 -4.28 9.29 0.31
N MET A 96 -3.47 8.31 0.65
CA MET A 96 -3.57 6.95 0.14
C MET A 96 -3.64 6.00 1.31
N ILE A 97 -4.54 5.02 1.25
CA ILE A 97 -4.61 3.96 2.24
C ILE A 97 -4.28 2.62 1.60
N LYS A 98 -3.50 1.80 2.32
CA LYS A 98 -3.22 0.41 1.98
C LYS A 98 -3.75 -0.50 3.08
N SER A 99 -4.44 -1.57 2.73
CA SER A 99 -4.72 -2.64 3.68
C SER A 99 -3.43 -3.43 3.92
N ARG A 100 -3.31 -3.97 5.13
CA ARG A 100 -2.13 -4.69 5.61
C ARG A 100 -2.57 -6.03 6.18
N GLU A 101 -1.92 -7.09 5.72
CA GLU A 101 -2.12 -8.45 6.21
C GLU A 101 -0.83 -8.93 6.85
N LEU A 102 -0.92 -9.50 8.06
CA LEU A 102 0.21 -10.22 8.65
C LEU A 102 0.21 -11.64 8.07
N LYS A 103 1.15 -11.93 7.17
CA LYS A 103 1.35 -13.26 6.61
C LYS A 103 2.41 -14.01 7.42
N THR A 104 2.12 -15.25 7.76
CA THR A 104 3.07 -16.17 8.40
C THR A 104 3.31 -17.35 7.47
N THR A 105 4.57 -17.68 7.26
CA THR A 105 5.05 -18.78 6.42
C THR A 105 5.98 -19.68 7.24
N GLY A 106 6.42 -20.80 6.67
CA GLY A 106 7.40 -21.66 7.33
C GLY A 106 8.75 -20.98 7.63
N ALA A 107 9.05 -19.84 7.00
CA ALA A 107 10.30 -19.08 7.18
C ALA A 107 10.15 -17.79 8.01
N GLY A 108 8.97 -17.52 8.58
CA GLY A 108 8.69 -16.33 9.38
C GLY A 108 7.49 -15.53 8.90
N SER A 109 7.37 -14.29 9.39
CA SER A 109 6.20 -13.43 9.13
C SER A 109 6.58 -12.09 8.53
N TYR A 110 5.72 -11.57 7.66
CA TYR A 110 5.87 -10.25 7.06
C TYR A 110 4.52 -9.57 6.85
N HIS A 111 4.56 -8.25 6.67
CA HIS A 111 3.37 -7.45 6.39
C HIS A 111 3.18 -7.29 4.89
N ASN A 112 2.19 -8.00 4.36
CA ASN A 112 1.78 -7.86 2.97
C ASN A 112 0.87 -6.64 2.82
N LEU A 113 1.15 -5.77 1.85
CA LEU A 113 0.38 -4.55 1.61
C LEU A 113 -0.39 -4.67 0.29
N SER A 114 -1.63 -4.18 0.29
CA SER A 114 -2.39 -4.05 -0.95
C SER A 114 -1.82 -2.97 -1.87
N VAL A 115 -2.37 -2.90 -3.08
CA VAL A 115 -2.34 -1.65 -3.85
C VAL A 115 -3.08 -0.56 -3.06
N GLY A 116 -2.69 0.70 -3.24
CA GLY A 116 -3.26 1.81 -2.49
C GLY A 116 -4.55 2.33 -3.13
N THR A 117 -5.49 2.74 -2.29
CA THR A 117 -6.65 3.53 -2.71
C THR A 117 -6.36 4.98 -2.41
N ILE A 118 -6.31 5.79 -3.46
CA ILE A 118 -5.99 7.22 -3.40
C ILE A 118 -7.31 8.00 -3.29
N SER A 119 -7.27 9.06 -2.49
CA SER A 119 -8.36 10.01 -2.35
C SER A 119 -8.10 11.27 -3.18
N ASN A 120 -9.14 12.08 -3.36
CA ASN A 120 -9.03 13.36 -4.04
C ASN A 120 -8.04 14.29 -3.31
N GLU A 121 -7.46 15.22 -4.07
CA GLU A 121 -6.67 16.31 -3.49
C GLU A 121 -7.59 17.33 -2.82
N MET A 122 -7.21 17.79 -1.63
CA MET A 122 -7.85 18.91 -0.94
C MET A 122 -6.82 19.87 -0.39
N SER A 123 -7.12 21.16 -0.46
CA SER A 123 -6.32 22.20 0.17
C SER A 123 -6.80 22.44 1.60
N TYR A 124 -5.86 22.46 2.53
CA TYR A 124 -6.10 22.74 3.94
C TYR A 124 -5.46 24.08 4.33
N PRO A 125 -6.07 24.82 5.27
CA PRO A 125 -5.52 26.07 5.76
C PRO A 125 -4.15 25.85 6.42
#